data_AF-A0A6J4VGD4-F1
#
_entry.id   AF-A0A6J4VGD4-F1
#
_cell.length_a   1.000
_cell.length_b   1.000
_cell.length_c   1.000
_cell.angle_alpha   90.00
_cell.angle_beta   90.00
_cell.angle_gamma   90.00
#
_symmetry.space_group_name_H-M   'P 1'
#
loop_
_entity.id
_entity.type
_entity.pdbx_description
1 polymer ?
#
loop_
_entity_poly.entity_id
_entity_poly.type
_entity_poly.pdbx_seq_one_letter_code
_entity_poly.pdbx_strand_id
1 'polypeptide(L)'
;MGKKTSVEAARDGRAPGDAFYYAREFNLSLLPTPRAMWSLEGRQVMLPAPGQPTRYSGIGAVDYHTGETVVLLERRKRRRGIAKLLEALVAKHSTGTVYVA
;
A
#
# COMPACT_ATOMS: atom_id res chain seq x y z
N MET A 1 2.74 18.13 -25.86
CA MET A 1 3.17 18.30 -24.45
C MET A 1 1.91 18.17 -23.59
N GLY A 2 1.71 17.04 -22.93
CA GLY A 2 0.49 16.79 -22.15
C GLY A 2 0.42 17.70 -20.94
N LYS A 3 -0.76 18.27 -20.63
CA LYS A 3 -0.99 19.03 -19.40
C LYS A 3 -0.70 18.14 -18.20
N LYS A 4 0.32 18.46 -17.40
CA LYS A 4 0.54 17.82 -16.10
C LYS A 4 -0.70 18.02 -15.24
N THR A 5 -1.14 16.93 -14.62
CA THR A 5 -2.21 16.94 -13.63
C THR A 5 -1.76 17.72 -12.39
N SER A 6 -2.69 18.33 -11.63
CA SER A 6 -2.36 19.18 -10.46
C SER A 6 -1.44 18.48 -9.43
N VAL A 7 -1.58 17.16 -9.31
CA VAL A 7 -0.77 16.30 -8.43
C VAL A 7 0.69 16.23 -8.89
N GLU A 8 0.93 16.10 -10.20
CA GLU A 8 2.28 16.00 -10.76
C GLU A 8 3.02 17.33 -10.69
N ALA A 9 2.31 18.45 -10.79
CA ALA A 9 2.89 19.77 -10.55
C ALA A 9 3.32 19.96 -9.09
N ALA A 10 2.52 19.47 -8.13
CA ALA A 10 2.86 19.51 -6.71
C ALA A 10 4.04 18.60 -6.32
N ARG A 11 4.38 17.63 -7.17
CA ARG A 11 5.47 16.66 -6.97
C ARG A 11 6.84 17.20 -7.38
N ASP A 12 6.93 17.84 -8.55
CA ASP A 12 8.22 18.10 -9.23
C ASP A 12 8.93 19.41 -8.83
N GLY A 13 8.40 20.21 -7.91
CA GLY A 13 8.95 21.53 -7.52
C GLY A 13 9.06 21.72 -6.01
N ARG A 14 9.97 20.98 -5.36
CA ARG A 14 10.06 20.89 -3.89
C ARG A 14 11.31 21.55 -3.31
N ALA A 15 11.15 22.18 -2.15
CA ALA A 15 12.28 22.67 -1.36
C ALA A 15 13.05 21.50 -0.73
N PRO A 16 14.36 21.64 -0.46
CA PRO A 16 15.12 20.64 0.28
C PRO A 16 14.48 20.37 1.65
N GLY A 17 14.21 19.10 1.94
CA GLY A 17 13.56 18.67 3.19
C GLY A 17 12.04 18.45 3.08
N ASP A 18 11.39 18.87 1.99
CA ASP A 18 9.99 18.49 1.76
C ASP A 18 9.87 17.06 1.21
N ALA A 19 8.77 16.38 1.53
CA ALA A 19 8.54 14.99 1.09
C ALA A 19 7.18 14.81 0.40
N PHE A 20 7.15 14.01 -0.67
CA PHE A 20 5.93 13.70 -1.43
C PHE A 20 5.61 12.22 -1.34
N TYR A 21 4.44 11.88 -0.82
CA TYR A 21 3.97 10.51 -0.72
C TYR A 21 2.75 10.27 -1.60
N TYR A 22 2.72 9.12 -2.28
CA TYR A 22 1.47 8.53 -2.76
C TYR A 22 0.93 7.57 -1.71
N ALA A 23 -0.27 7.83 -1.21
CA ALA A 23 -0.91 6.99 -0.21
C ALA A 23 -2.08 6.22 -0.79
N ARG A 24 -2.24 4.97 -0.34
CA ARG A 24 -3.37 4.14 -0.76
C ARG A 24 -3.78 3.16 0.33
N GLU A 25 -5.08 2.95 0.43
CA GLU A 25 -5.65 1.84 1.19
C GLU A 25 -5.62 0.54 0.37
N PHE A 26 -5.33 -0.58 1.02
CA PHE A 26 -5.34 -1.90 0.40
C PHE A 26 -5.83 -2.97 1.37
N ASN A 27 -6.25 -4.12 0.84
CA ASN A 27 -6.58 -5.30 1.63
C ASN A 27 -5.54 -6.38 1.39
N LEU A 28 -5.09 -7.03 2.46
CA LEU A 28 -4.17 -8.15 2.39
C LEU A 28 -4.91 -9.42 2.82
N SER A 29 -5.01 -10.40 1.91
CA SER A 29 -5.57 -11.72 2.21
C SER A 29 -4.47 -12.76 2.13
N LEU A 30 -4.22 -13.46 3.23
CA LEU A 30 -3.25 -14.55 3.28
C LEU A 30 -3.93 -15.83 2.80
N LEU A 31 -3.66 -16.18 1.54
CA LEU A 31 -4.13 -17.41 0.90
C LEU A 31 -2.99 -18.42 0.83
N PRO A 32 -3.26 -19.72 1.00
CA PRO A 32 -2.28 -20.75 0.69
C PRO A 32 -2.05 -20.79 -0.82
N THR A 33 -0.79 -20.71 -1.25
CA THR A 33 -0.41 -20.91 -2.65
C THR A 33 -0.12 -22.39 -2.89
N PRO A 34 -0.85 -23.09 -3.79
CA PRO A 34 -0.51 -24.46 -4.18
C PRO A 34 0.91 -24.50 -4.78
N ARG A 35 1.77 -25.39 -4.29
CA ARG A 35 3.15 -25.51 -4.79
C ARG A 35 3.34 -26.61 -5.82
N ALA A 36 2.67 -27.75 -5.62
CA ALA A 36 2.71 -28.89 -6.52
C ALA A 36 1.48 -29.78 -6.29
N MET A 37 1.05 -30.49 -7.33
CA MET A 37 -0.02 -31.48 -7.26
C MET A 37 0.21 -32.55 -8.32
N TRP A 38 -0.15 -33.79 -8.01
CA TRP A 38 -0.19 -34.89 -8.96
C TRP A 38 -1.65 -35.19 -9.31
N SER A 39 -1.93 -35.40 -10.59
CA SER A 39 -3.22 -35.86 -11.08
C SER A 39 -3.01 -37.04 -12.03
N LEU A 40 -4.04 -37.86 -12.19
CA LEU A 40 -4.07 -38.81 -13.30
C LEU A 40 -4.13 -38.05 -14.62
N GLU A 41 -3.45 -38.57 -15.63
CA GLU A 41 -3.49 -38.02 -16.99
C GLU A 41 -4.92 -38.02 -17.52
N GLY A 42 -5.33 -36.92 -18.16
CA GLY A 42 -6.69 -36.74 -18.66
C GLY A 42 -7.77 -36.45 -17.60
N ARG A 43 -7.41 -36.28 -16.31
CA ARG A 43 -8.36 -35.89 -15.27
C ARG A 43 -8.06 -34.50 -14.69
N GLN A 44 -9.03 -33.61 -14.79
CA GLN A 44 -9.02 -32.34 -14.05
C GLN A 44 -9.22 -32.60 -12.55
N VAL A 45 -8.31 -32.11 -11.72
CA VAL A 45 -8.46 -32.13 -10.25
C VAL A 45 -9.05 -30.80 -9.79
N MET A 46 -10.15 -30.87 -9.05
CA MET A 46 -10.72 -29.69 -8.41
C MET A 46 -10.00 -29.41 -7.10
N LEU A 47 -9.33 -28.25 -7.02
CA LEU A 47 -8.79 -27.76 -5.77
C LEU A 47 -9.95 -27.29 -4.88
N PRO A 48 -10.06 -27.77 -3.62
CA PRO A 48 -11.04 -27.20 -2.71
C PRO A 48 -10.74 -25.72 -2.53
N ALA A 49 -11.79 -24.90 -2.54
CA ALA A 49 -11.64 -23.49 -2.24
C ALA A 49 -10.93 -23.35 -0.89
N PRO A 50 -9.86 -22.54 -0.78
CA PRO A 50 -9.28 -22.23 0.50
C PRO A 50 -10.40 -21.76 1.43
N GLY A 51 -10.40 -22.23 2.67
CA GLY A 51 -11.32 -21.73 3.70
C GLY A 51 -11.17 -20.21 3.90
N GLN A 52 -11.84 -19.64 4.90
CA GLN A 52 -11.75 -18.19 5.08
C GLN A 52 -10.30 -17.73 5.35
N PRO A 53 -9.70 -16.91 4.45
CA PRO A 53 -8.32 -16.48 4.63
C PRO A 53 -8.21 -15.50 5.79
N THR A 54 -7.03 -15.46 6.41
CA THR A 54 -6.74 -14.38 7.35
C THR A 54 -6.61 -13.08 6.58
N ARG A 55 -7.44 -12.09 6.93
CA ARG A 55 -7.49 -10.78 6.25
C ARG A 55 -6.94 -9.67 7.15
N TYR A 56 -6.29 -8.71 6.51
CA TYR A 56 -5.85 -7.46 7.09
C TYR A 56 -6.29 -6.30 6.20
N SER A 57 -6.55 -5.16 6.82
CA SER A 57 -6.71 -3.88 6.15
C SER A 57 -5.40 -3.12 6.30
N GLY A 58 -4.86 -2.62 5.19
CA GLY A 58 -3.65 -1.83 5.16
C GLY A 58 -3.88 -0.42 4.65
N ILE A 59 -3.05 0.50 5.10
CA ILE A 59 -2.82 1.76 4.42
C ILE A 59 -1.31 1.94 4.27
N GLY A 60 -0.88 2.30 3.07
CA GLY A 60 0.53 2.47 2.73
C GLY A 60 0.76 3.82 2.09
N ALA A 61 1.92 4.40 2.33
CA ALA A 61 2.42 5.58 1.64
C ALA A 61 3.82 5.29 1.10
N VAL A 62 4.08 5.71 -0.14
CA VAL A 62 5.40 5.56 -0.78
C VAL A 62 5.93 6.93 -1.13
N ASP A 63 7.14 7.25 -0.67
CA ASP A 63 7.86 8.45 -1.05
C ASP A 63 8.21 8.36 -2.54
N TYR A 64 7.76 9.33 -3.32
CA TYR A 64 7.95 9.31 -4.76
C TYR A 64 9.44 9.39 -5.15
N HIS A 65 10.25 10.11 -4.38
CA HIS A 65 11.63 10.40 -4.75
C HIS A 65 12.60 9.33 -4.26
N THR A 66 12.36 8.79 -3.06
CA THR A 66 13.25 7.80 -2.44
C THR A 66 12.75 6.36 -2.58
N GLY A 67 11.46 6.17 -2.85
CA GLY A 67 10.81 4.86 -2.83
C GLY A 67 10.59 4.30 -1.42
N GLU A 68 10.94 5.04 -0.36
CA GLU A 68 10.72 4.60 1.00
C GLU A 68 9.23 4.47 1.32
N THR A 69 8.86 3.44 2.08
CA THR A 69 7.47 3.13 2.36
C THR A 69 7.15 3.24 3.84
N VAL A 70 5.94 3.69 4.14
CA VAL A 70 5.32 3.60 5.47
C VAL A 70 4.05 2.78 5.31
N VAL A 71 3.98 1.63 5.99
CA VAL A 71 2.86 0.71 5.86
C VAL A 71 2.32 0.37 7.24
N LEU A 72 1.01 0.58 7.42
CA LEU A 72 0.29 0.21 8.63
C LEU A 72 -0.70 -0.89 8.30
N LEU A 73 -0.63 -2.01 9.03
CA LEU A 73 -1.53 -3.16 8.88
C LEU A 73 -2.36 -3.34 10.14
N GLU A 74 -3.68 -3.49 9.97
CA GLU A 74 -4.61 -3.81 11.05
C GLU A 74 -5.50 -4.99 10.69
N ARG A 75 -6.03 -5.68 11.71
CA ARG A 75 -6.96 -6.82 11.52
C ARG A 75 -8.29 -6.42 10.90
N ARG A 76 -8.73 -5.17 11.06
CA ARG A 76 -10.00 -4.66 10.53
C ARG A 76 -9.81 -3.23 10.06
N LYS A 77 -10.55 -2.83 9.03
CA LYS A 77 -10.57 -1.43 8.58
C LYS A 77 -11.13 -0.54 9.69
N ARG A 78 -10.43 0.54 10.01
CA ARG A 78 -10.88 1.54 11.00
C ARG A 78 -10.80 2.93 10.41
N ARG A 79 -11.74 3.79 10.81
CA ARG A 79 -11.79 5.22 10.39
C ARG A 79 -10.51 5.99 10.73
N ARG A 80 -9.77 5.56 11.75
CA ARG A 80 -8.53 6.22 12.22
C ARG A 80 -7.28 5.85 11.41
N GLY A 81 -7.36 4.96 10.42
CA GLY A 81 -6.18 4.50 9.66
C GLY A 81 -5.42 5.62 8.98
N ILE A 82 -6.13 6.55 8.33
CA ILE A 82 -5.52 7.72 7.68
C ILE A 82 -4.82 8.62 8.70
N ALA A 83 -5.47 8.92 9.83
CA ALA A 83 -4.86 9.74 10.89
C ALA A 83 -3.55 9.13 11.40
N LYS A 84 -3.52 7.81 11.66
CA LYS A 84 -2.30 7.11 12.07
C LYS A 84 -1.20 7.16 11.02
N LEU A 85 -1.55 7.06 9.74
CA LEU A 85 -0.58 7.21 8.66
C LEU A 85 0.01 8.62 8.65
N LEU A 86 -0.83 9.65 8.74
CA LEU A 86 -0.39 11.04 8.77
C LEU A 86 0.50 11.33 9.99
N GLU A 87 0.14 10.81 11.17
CA GLU A 87 0.98 10.89 12.37
C GLU A 87 2.35 10.22 12.16
N ALA A 88 2.38 9.02 11.56
CA ALA A 88 3.63 8.33 11.25
C ALA A 88 4.50 9.10 10.24
N LEU A 89 3.88 9.73 9.25
CA LEU A 89 4.60 10.54 8.26
C LEU A 89 5.17 11.81 8.89
N VAL A 90 4.40 12.52 9.72
CA VAL A 90 4.89 13.71 10.45
C VAL A 90 6.00 13.34 11.43
N ALA A 91 5.88 12.20 12.13
CA ALA A 91 6.94 11.74 13.04
C ALA A 91 8.24 11.38 12.30
N LYS A 92 8.14 10.90 11.05
CA LYS A 92 9.29 10.54 10.20
C LYS A 92 10.01 11.78 9.65
N HIS A 93 9.28 12.84 9.36
CA HIS A 93 9.81 14.09 8.79
C HIS A 93 9.81 15.19 9.83
N SER A 94 10.91 15.34 10.57
CA SER A 94 11.06 16.34 11.63
C SER A 94 11.17 17.78 11.11
N THR A 95 11.40 17.95 9.82
CA THR A 95 11.52 19.26 9.14
C THR A 95 10.87 19.19 7.77
N GLY A 96 10.46 20.34 7.23
CA GLY A 96 9.85 20.44 5.91
C GLY A 96 8.36 20.09 5.90
N THR A 97 7.75 20.23 4.73
CA THR A 97 6.33 19.95 4.51
C THR A 97 6.16 18.58 3.90
N VAL A 98 5.27 17.77 4.50
CA VAL A 98 4.87 16.47 3.94
C VAL A 98 3.58 16.65 3.15
N TYR A 99 3.60 16.20 1.90
CA TYR A 99 2.44 16.22 1.03
C TYR A 99 2.07 14.79 0.68
N VAL A 100 0.78 14.51 0.66
CA VAL A 100 0.23 13.18 0.46
C VAL A 100 -0.86 13.27 -0.61
N ALA A 101 -0.77 12.40 -1.62
CA ALA A 101 -1.74 12.27 -2.71
C ALA A 101 -2.38 10.88 -2.74
#